data_AF-A0A519S2E5-F1
#
_entry.id   AF-A0A519S2E5-F1
#
_cell.length_a   1.000
_cell.length_b   1.000
_cell.length_c   1.000
_cell.angle_alpha   90.00
_cell.angle_beta   90.00
_cell.angle_gamma   90.00
#
_symmetry.space_group_name_H-M   'P 1'
#
loop_
_entity.id
_entity.type
_entity.pdbx_description
1 polymer ?
#
loop_
_entity_poly.entity_id
_entity_poly.type
_entity_poly.pdbx_seq_one_letter_code
_entity_poly.pdbx_strand_id
1 'polypeptide(L)'
;LKLQCTLIEPVVLTPTITQLVTAIDGAVLLDPQGYCYSIGVILDGKATSGHGNSTRGARYNSAIRYVESSDFPTLVVVVSEDGMVDVMTKESLAESRA
;
A
#
# COMPACT_ATOMS: atom_id res chain seq x y z
N LEU A 1 12.56 -8.69 -3.50
CA LEU A 1 12.77 -7.45 -2.74
C LEU A 1 13.92 -6.56 -3.25
N LYS A 2 15.14 -7.06 -3.54
CA LYS A 2 16.30 -6.20 -3.95
C LYS A 2 16.08 -5.26 -5.17
N LEU A 3 15.03 -5.45 -5.97
CA LEU A 3 14.72 -4.61 -7.15
C LEU A 3 13.35 -3.91 -7.05
N GLN A 4 12.66 -3.97 -5.91
CA GLN A 4 11.27 -3.48 -5.79
C GLN A 4 11.04 -2.53 -4.62
N CYS A 5 12.10 -2.12 -3.93
CA CYS A 5 12.07 -1.12 -2.87
C CYS A 5 13.49 -0.74 -2.47
N THR A 6 13.63 0.32 -1.67
CA THR A 6 14.84 0.58 -0.88
C THR A 6 14.66 -0.05 0.50
N LEU A 7 15.47 -1.05 0.83
CA LEU A 7 15.51 -1.63 2.17
C LEU A 7 16.22 -0.68 3.13
N ILE A 8 15.70 -0.58 4.35
CA ILE A 8 16.30 0.21 5.44
C ILE A 8 16.45 -0.66 6.68
N GLU A 9 17.25 -0.22 7.65
CA GLU A 9 17.19 -0.80 8.98
C GLU A 9 15.82 -0.48 9.61
N PRO A 10 15.16 -1.46 10.28
CA PRO A 10 13.84 -1.25 10.83
C PRO A 10 13.80 -0.06 11.80
N VAL A 11 12.89 0.88 11.54
CA VAL A 11 12.73 2.09 12.35
C VAL A 11 11.27 2.34 12.65
N VAL A 12 10.96 2.72 13.90
CA VAL A 12 9.60 3.12 14.26
C VAL A 12 9.25 4.42 13.56
N LEU A 13 8.10 4.48 12.88
CA LEU A 13 7.62 5.72 12.29
C LEU A 13 7.28 6.74 13.38
N THR A 14 7.91 7.91 13.29
CA THR A 14 7.52 9.13 13.99
C THR A 14 6.84 10.08 13.00
N PRO A 15 6.08 11.10 13.45
CA PRO A 15 5.45 12.05 12.54
C PRO A 15 6.41 12.65 11.50
N THR A 16 7.64 12.99 11.92
CA THR A 16 8.69 13.51 11.04
C THR A 16 9.15 12.46 10.02
N ILE A 17 9.41 11.23 10.45
CA ILE A 17 9.85 10.16 9.54
C ILE A 17 8.73 9.87 8.54
N THR A 18 7.48 9.75 9.00
CA THR A 18 6.31 9.54 8.14
C THR A 18 6.26 10.59 7.03
N GLN A 19 6.33 11.88 7.37
CA GLN A 19 6.31 12.97 6.38
C GLN A 19 7.42 12.83 5.32
N LEU A 20 8.63 12.45 5.73
CA LEU A 20 9.76 12.29 4.83
C LEU A 20 9.60 11.09 3.90
N VAL A 21 9.22 9.93 4.44
CA VAL A 21 9.13 8.69 3.65
C VAL A 21 7.88 8.62 2.78
N THR A 22 6.83 9.39 3.10
CA THR A 22 5.64 9.50 2.24
C THR A 22 5.79 10.58 1.16
N ALA A 23 6.87 11.37 1.17
CA ALA A 23 7.13 12.39 0.16
C ALA A 23 7.81 11.83 -1.11
N ILE A 24 8.19 10.55 -1.10
CA ILE A 24 8.76 9.87 -2.27
C ILE A 24 7.71 9.01 -2.98
N ASP A 25 8.00 8.64 -4.23
CA ASP A 25 7.14 7.73 -4.98
C ASP A 25 7.16 6.30 -4.42
N GLY A 26 6.03 5.61 -4.51
CA GLY A 26 5.84 4.22 -4.06
C GLY A 26 5.09 4.14 -2.73
N ALA A 27 5.29 3.02 -2.02
CA ALA A 27 4.67 2.75 -0.73
C ALA A 27 5.72 2.56 0.39
N VAL A 28 5.24 2.47 1.62
CA VAL A 28 6.04 2.21 2.82
C VAL A 28 5.60 0.87 3.40
N LEU A 29 6.54 -0.04 3.66
CA LEU A 29 6.24 -1.36 4.23
C LEU A 29 6.41 -1.32 5.75
N LEU A 30 5.30 -1.56 6.46
CA LEU A 30 5.21 -1.52 7.90
C LEU A 30 4.80 -2.87 8.47
N ASP A 31 5.22 -3.16 9.70
CA ASP A 31 4.55 -4.15 10.53
C ASP A 31 3.42 -3.50 11.38
N PRO A 32 2.56 -4.31 12.03
CA PRO A 32 1.48 -3.79 12.88
C PRO A 32 1.95 -2.99 14.10
N GLN A 33 3.22 -3.07 14.48
CA GLN A 33 3.81 -2.30 15.58
C GLN A 33 4.35 -0.94 15.12
N GLY A 34 4.29 -0.65 13.82
CA GLY A 34 4.71 0.63 13.23
C GLY A 34 6.19 0.70 12.85
N TYR A 35 6.90 -0.44 12.80
CA TYR A 35 8.26 -0.47 12.26
C TYR A 35 8.24 -0.47 10.74
N CYS A 36 9.02 0.42 10.15
CA CYS A 36 9.24 0.53 8.72
C CYS A 36 10.47 -0.26 8.29
N TYR A 37 10.29 -1.17 7.33
CA TYR A 37 11.34 -2.05 6.82
C TYR A 37 11.84 -1.62 5.43
N SER A 38 11.02 -0.90 4.67
CA SER A 38 11.39 -0.41 3.35
C SER A 38 10.53 0.77 2.88
N ILE A 39 11.12 1.58 2.02
CA ILE A 39 10.50 2.77 1.43
C ILE A 39 10.55 2.67 -0.11
N GLY A 40 9.67 3.40 -0.78
CA GLY A 40 9.55 3.37 -2.24
C GLY A 40 9.17 1.98 -2.75
N VAL A 41 8.32 1.29 -2.01
CA VAL A 41 7.88 -0.07 -2.32
C VAL A 41 6.98 -0.03 -3.54
N ILE A 42 7.33 -0.81 -4.54
CA ILE A 42 6.50 -1.03 -5.71
C ILE A 42 5.47 -2.10 -5.34
N LEU A 43 4.21 -1.67 -5.20
CA LEU A 43 3.09 -2.58 -5.04
C LEU A 43 2.76 -3.20 -6.41
N ASP A 44 3.43 -4.30 -6.70
CA ASP A 44 3.13 -5.13 -7.86
C ASP A 44 2.09 -6.19 -7.46
N GLY A 45 1.19 -6.51 -8.37
CA GLY A 45 0.12 -7.46 -8.14
C GLY A 45 -0.41 -7.97 -9.46
N LYS A 46 -1.00 -9.16 -9.45
CA LYS A 46 -1.53 -9.75 -10.68
C LYS A 46 -2.65 -8.85 -11.21
N ALA A 47 -2.49 -8.36 -12.44
CA ALA A 47 -3.55 -7.64 -13.12
C ALA A 47 -4.69 -8.62 -13.42
N THR A 48 -5.78 -8.50 -12.67
CA THR A 48 -7.00 -9.27 -12.87
C THR A 48 -8.02 -8.40 -13.60
N SER A 49 -8.65 -8.94 -14.63
CA SER A 49 -9.70 -8.23 -15.38
C SER A 49 -10.87 -7.89 -14.46
N GLY A 50 -11.34 -6.65 -14.50
CA GLY A 50 -12.58 -6.21 -13.83
C GLY A 50 -12.44 -5.70 -12.40
N HIS A 51 -11.23 -5.69 -11.81
CA HIS A 51 -11.03 -5.27 -10.41
C HIS A 51 -10.43 -3.87 -10.23
N GLY A 52 -10.01 -3.23 -11.33
CA GLY A 52 -9.58 -1.83 -11.32
C GLY A 52 -10.78 -0.87 -11.36
N ASN A 53 -10.68 0.25 -10.66
CA ASN A 53 -11.65 1.33 -10.72
C ASN A 53 -11.09 2.51 -11.55
N SER A 54 -11.71 2.77 -12.69
CA SER A 54 -11.31 3.84 -13.62
C SER A 54 -11.52 5.25 -13.08
N THR A 55 -12.37 5.43 -12.06
CA THR A 55 -12.57 6.73 -11.40
C THR A 55 -11.54 6.99 -10.30
N ARG A 56 -10.67 6.01 -10.00
CA ARG A 56 -9.63 6.11 -8.96
C ARG A 56 -8.23 6.08 -9.58
N GLY A 57 -7.26 6.66 -8.86
CA GLY A 57 -5.88 6.79 -9.33
C GLY A 57 -5.04 5.52 -9.26
N ALA A 58 -3.78 5.62 -9.72
CA ALA A 58 -2.84 4.50 -9.77
C ALA A 58 -2.54 3.91 -8.38
N ARG A 59 -2.34 4.74 -7.33
CA ARG A 59 -2.07 4.28 -5.95
C ARG A 59 -3.16 3.33 -5.45
N TYR A 60 -4.42 3.73 -5.60
CA TYR A 60 -5.59 2.93 -5.23
C TYR A 60 -5.66 1.62 -6.04
N ASN A 61 -5.49 1.69 -7.36
CA ASN A 61 -5.56 0.51 -8.21
C ASN A 61 -4.39 -0.47 -8.01
N SER A 62 -3.22 0.01 -7.60
CA SER A 62 -2.10 -0.86 -7.20
C SER A 62 -2.34 -1.50 -5.83
N ALA A 63 -2.91 -0.75 -4.88
CA ALA A 63 -3.28 -1.27 -3.56
C ALA A 63 -4.28 -2.43 -3.66
N ILE A 64 -5.33 -2.30 -4.49
CA ILE A 64 -6.28 -3.40 -4.75
C ILE A 64 -5.54 -4.64 -5.22
N ARG A 65 -4.76 -4.51 -6.31
CA ARG A 65 -4.06 -5.65 -6.92
C ARG A 65 -3.11 -6.32 -5.94
N TYR A 66 -2.40 -5.54 -5.14
CA TYR A 66 -1.49 -6.06 -4.13
C TYR A 66 -2.25 -6.84 -3.04
N VAL A 67 -3.29 -6.25 -2.45
CA VAL A 67 -4.08 -6.89 -1.38
C VAL A 67 -4.75 -8.18 -1.87
N GLU A 68 -5.31 -8.18 -3.08
CA GLU A 68 -5.95 -9.35 -3.66
C GLU A 68 -4.98 -10.49 -3.94
N SER A 69 -3.83 -10.16 -4.53
CA SER A 69 -2.84 -11.16 -4.94
C SER A 69 -1.86 -11.56 -3.84
N SER A 70 -1.88 -10.87 -2.69
CA SER A 70 -1.07 -11.23 -1.53
C SER A 70 -1.51 -12.56 -0.93
N ASP A 71 -0.52 -13.43 -0.71
CA ASP A 71 -0.67 -14.71 0.02
C ASP A 71 -0.66 -14.51 1.55
N PHE A 72 -0.39 -13.29 2.02
CA PHE A 72 -0.30 -12.95 3.44
C PHE A 72 -1.41 -11.98 3.86
N PRO A 73 -1.86 -12.02 5.13
CA PRO A 73 -2.74 -10.98 5.68
C PRO A 73 -2.11 -9.60 5.47
N THR A 74 -2.79 -8.75 4.73
CA THR A 74 -2.26 -7.47 4.27
C THR A 74 -3.29 -6.38 4.52
N LEU A 75 -2.85 -5.30 5.15
CA LEU A 75 -3.59 -4.05 5.25
C LEU A 75 -2.85 -2.99 4.44
N VAL A 76 -3.57 -2.30 3.57
CA VAL A 76 -3.04 -1.14 2.84
C VAL A 76 -3.87 0.10 3.18
N VAL A 77 -3.18 1.19 3.49
CA VAL A 77 -3.79 2.51 3.65
C VAL A 77 -3.38 3.36 2.46
N VAL A 78 -4.36 3.91 1.75
CA VAL A 78 -4.15 4.85 0.65
C VAL A 78 -4.66 6.22 1.09
N VAL A 79 -3.77 7.21 1.07
CA VAL A 79 -4.15 8.61 1.23
C VAL A 79 -4.02 9.29 -0.13
N SER A 80 -5.12 9.85 -0.59
CA SER A 80 -5.20 10.60 -1.84
C SER A 80 -4.87 12.09 -1.63
N GLU A 81 -4.57 12.78 -2.73
CA GLU A 81 -4.27 14.22 -2.69
C GLU A 81 -5.48 15.08 -2.32
N ASP A 82 -6.70 14.60 -2.58
CA ASP A 82 -7.95 15.26 -2.19
C ASP A 82 -8.37 14.96 -0.73
N GLY A 83 -7.56 14.19 0.00
CA GLY A 83 -7.77 13.88 1.41
C GLY A 83 -8.64 12.64 1.68
N MET A 84 -9.13 11.95 0.65
CA MET A 84 -9.76 10.65 0.82
C MET A 84 -8.75 9.62 1.35
N VAL A 85 -9.17 8.86 2.37
CA VAL A 85 -8.40 7.77 2.97
C VAL A 85 -9.15 6.45 2.78
N ASP A 86 -8.50 5.48 2.13
CA ASP A 86 -9.01 4.12 1.98
C ASP A 86 -8.16 3.17 2.84
N VAL A 87 -8.83 2.28 3.54
CA VAL A 87 -8.21 1.18 4.28
C VAL A 87 -8.71 -0.12 3.70
N MET A 88 -7.80 -0.96 3.24
CA MET A 88 -8.13 -2.12 2.41
C MET A 88 -7.51 -3.38 3.00
N THR A 89 -8.33 -4.40 3.17
CA THR A 89 -7.92 -5.79 3.41
C THR A 89 -8.59 -6.70 2.38
N LYS A 90 -8.20 -7.97 2.36
CA LYS A 90 -8.80 -8.94 1.44
C LYS A 90 -10.30 -9.11 1.71
N GLU A 91 -10.66 -9.08 2.98
CA GLU A 91 -12.04 -9.18 3.48
C GLU A 91 -12.86 -7.94 3.10
N SER A 92 -12.33 -6.73 3.36
CA SER A 92 -13.05 -5.49 3.04
C SER A 92 -13.30 -5.34 1.53
N LEU A 93 -12.36 -5.81 0.71
CA LEU A 93 -12.53 -5.82 -0.74
C LEU A 93 -13.58 -6.82 -1.20
N ALA A 94 -13.64 -8.00 -0.58
CA ALA A 94 -14.68 -8.98 -0.87
C ALA A 94 -16.08 -8.45 -0.51
N GLU A 95 -16.23 -7.80 0.65
CA GLU A 95 -17.49 -7.19 1.10
C GLU A 95 -17.97 -6.08 0.16
N SER A 96 -17.07 -5.21 -0.32
CA SER A 96 -17.43 -4.11 -1.23
C SER A 96 -17.99 -4.55 -2.59
N ARG A 97 -17.92 -5.84 -2.90
CA ARG A 97 -18.31 -6.45 -4.19
C ARG A 97 -19.52 -7.37 -4.09
N ALA A 98 -19.96 -7.69 -2.87
CA ALA A 98 -21.16 -8.45 -2.61
C ALA A 98 -22.40 -7.55 -2.75
#